data_AF-A0A2J7ZPJ8-F1
#
_entry.id   AF-A0A2J7ZPJ8-F1
#
_cell.length_a   1.000
_cell.length_b   1.000
_cell.length_c   1.000
_cell.angle_alpha   90.00
_cell.angle_beta   90.00
_cell.angle_gamma   90.00
#
_symmetry.space_group_name_H-M   'P 1'
#
loop_
_entity.id
_entity.type
_entity.pdbx_description
1 polymer ?
#
loop_
_entity_poly.entity_id
_entity_poly.type
_entity_poly.pdbx_seq_one_letter_code
_entity_poly.pdbx_strand_id
1 'polypeptide(L)'
;MTINNNGNNGHRPAVVWLNDLQRAKLEGMTGTKPKVTIQDLLEKINDPNAPEQALIPSSPRSVESCFRLGVDPLELQYHPIAFYKYTGDTDEIAKLRYEKNEQVRRERVKSLIELRKRLVDDGWTGEYGRSLVSAKKSPGSDSGGGGRGPSSATMVERERQRLDILKKRQERELAQIVSHEYQRKELADKQQRKVDALEARTAEMARQKAEHDREWLSKQRDIELARVQADRELEREAKRGAEERYRREREIQRVKEEQERMMKKESYS
;
A
#
# COMPACT_ATOMS: atom_id res chain seq x y z
N MET A 1 -32.68 -12.14 26.96
CA MET A 1 -31.36 -12.69 26.58
C MET A 1 -30.32 -11.63 26.86
N THR A 2 -29.63 -11.75 27.98
CA THR A 2 -28.63 -10.79 28.46
C THR A 2 -27.35 -11.01 27.66
N ILE A 3 -27.10 -10.15 26.69
CA ILE A 3 -25.83 -10.11 25.97
C ILE A 3 -24.83 -9.52 26.95
N ASN A 4 -24.03 -10.39 27.60
CA ASN A 4 -22.89 -9.97 28.41
C ASN A 4 -21.88 -9.31 27.49
N ASN A 5 -22.04 -7.99 27.35
CA ASN A 5 -21.13 -7.11 26.67
C ASN A 5 -19.91 -6.91 27.58
N ASN A 6 -19.06 -7.93 27.64
CA ASN A 6 -17.78 -7.83 28.33
C ASN A 6 -16.83 -7.04 27.42
N GLY A 7 -17.03 -5.71 27.42
CA GLY A 7 -16.18 -4.71 26.76
C GLY A 7 -14.80 -4.61 27.39
N ASN A 8 -14.15 -5.75 27.62
CA ASN A 8 -12.78 -5.83 28.04
C ASN A 8 -11.98 -6.40 26.88
N ASN A 9 -11.63 -5.53 25.93
CA ASN A 9 -10.37 -5.66 25.19
C ASN A 9 -9.20 -5.45 26.17
N GLY A 10 -9.25 -6.12 27.32
CA GLY A 10 -8.15 -6.20 28.24
C GLY A 10 -7.09 -6.97 27.48
N HIS A 11 -6.05 -6.28 27.04
CA HIS A 11 -4.87 -6.91 26.50
C HIS A 11 -4.54 -8.08 27.41
N ARG A 12 -4.68 -9.28 26.86
CA ARG A 12 -4.25 -10.50 27.54
C ARG A 12 -2.80 -10.23 27.96
N PRO A 13 -2.44 -10.39 29.25
CA PRO A 13 -1.10 -10.04 29.68
C PRO A 13 -0.11 -10.86 28.85
N ALA A 14 0.92 -10.19 28.32
CA ALA A 14 1.88 -10.80 27.39
C ALA A 14 2.45 -12.13 27.92
N VAL A 15 2.59 -12.25 29.25
CA VAL A 15 3.03 -13.47 29.94
C VAL A 15 2.08 -14.66 29.70
N VAL A 16 0.76 -14.44 29.76
CA VAL A 16 -0.24 -15.49 29.60
C VAL A 16 -0.30 -15.96 28.16
N TRP A 17 -0.16 -15.04 27.20
CA TRP A 17 -0.03 -15.36 25.78
C TRP A 17 1.25 -16.14 25.47
N LEU A 18 2.39 -15.70 26.01
CA LEU A 18 3.67 -16.36 25.84
C LEU A 18 3.63 -17.81 26.33
N ASN A 19 3.02 -18.05 27.50
CA ASN A 19 2.88 -19.37 28.09
C ASN A 19 2.03 -20.31 27.20
N ASP A 20 0.94 -19.82 26.63
CA ASP A 20 0.10 -20.60 25.73
C ASP A 20 0.83 -20.97 24.43
N LEU A 21 1.57 -20.02 23.86
CA LEU A 21 2.37 -20.29 22.68
C LEU A 21 3.51 -21.26 22.98
N GLN A 22 4.16 -21.16 24.15
CA GLN A 22 5.17 -22.13 24.58
C GLN A 22 4.56 -23.54 24.74
N ARG A 23 3.36 -23.62 25.31
CA ARG A 23 2.61 -24.88 25.43
C ARG A 23 2.26 -25.45 24.05
N ALA A 24 1.72 -24.63 23.15
CA ALA A 24 1.40 -25.02 21.78
C ALA A 24 2.65 -25.47 20.99
N LYS A 25 3.79 -24.81 21.22
CA LYS A 25 5.09 -25.20 20.65
C LYS A 25 5.50 -26.60 21.12
N LEU A 26 5.44 -26.86 22.43
CA LEU A 26 5.78 -28.16 23.01
C LEU A 26 4.83 -29.25 22.51
N GLU A 27 3.52 -29.01 22.51
CA GLU A 27 2.50 -29.94 22.00
C GLU A 27 2.69 -30.23 20.50
N GLY A 28 3.06 -29.22 19.71
CA GLY A 28 3.36 -29.36 18.29
C GLY A 28 4.63 -30.17 17.99
N MET A 29 5.55 -30.26 18.96
CA MET A 29 6.77 -31.06 18.87
C MET A 29 6.54 -32.52 19.28
N THR A 30 5.67 -32.78 20.26
CA THR A 30 5.36 -34.15 20.74
C THR A 30 4.46 -34.93 19.79
N GLY A 31 3.78 -34.28 18.83
CA GLY A 31 3.07 -34.94 17.72
C GLY A 31 1.74 -35.61 18.10
N THR A 32 1.23 -35.36 19.30
CA THR A 32 0.00 -35.99 19.82
C THR A 32 -1.30 -35.38 19.31
N LYS A 33 -1.26 -34.19 18.69
CA LYS A 33 -2.43 -33.51 18.11
C LYS A 33 -2.16 -33.11 16.64
N PRO A 34 -3.21 -33.00 15.80
CA PRO A 34 -3.09 -32.47 14.45
C PRO A 34 -2.44 -31.07 14.45
N LYS A 35 -1.43 -30.89 13.59
CA LYS A 35 -0.69 -29.63 13.49
C LYS A 35 -1.46 -28.67 12.59
N VAL A 36 -1.94 -27.58 13.17
CA VAL A 36 -2.61 -26.49 12.47
C VAL A 36 -1.55 -25.44 12.13
N THR A 37 -1.39 -25.18 10.84
CA THR A 37 -0.49 -24.14 10.32
C THR A 37 -1.23 -22.82 10.16
N ILE A 38 -0.49 -21.71 10.05
CA ILE A 38 -1.06 -20.40 9.68
C ILE A 38 -1.86 -20.48 8.37
N GLN A 39 -1.47 -21.35 7.44
CA GLN A 39 -2.21 -21.52 6.18
C GLN A 39 -3.56 -22.19 6.42
N ASP A 40 -3.60 -23.24 7.26
CA ASP A 40 -4.84 -23.94 7.62
C ASP A 40 -5.78 -23.03 8.42
N LEU A 41 -5.21 -22.12 9.21
CA LEU A 41 -5.98 -21.08 9.90
C LEU A 41 -6.69 -20.19 8.90
N LEU A 42 -6.04 -19.76 7.81
CA LEU A 42 -6.65 -18.85 6.83
C LEU A 42 -7.82 -19.47 6.08
N GLU A 43 -7.75 -20.77 5.83
CA GLU A 43 -8.83 -21.52 5.17
C GLU A 43 -10.05 -21.68 6.08
N LYS A 44 -9.83 -21.75 7.40
CA LYS A 44 -10.88 -21.93 8.42
C LYS A 44 -11.32 -20.63 9.10
N ILE A 45 -10.54 -19.55 8.97
CA ILE A 45 -10.77 -18.26 9.63
C ILE A 45 -12.04 -17.58 9.14
N ASN A 46 -12.48 -17.88 7.92
CA ASN A 46 -13.73 -17.34 7.38
C ASN A 46 -14.97 -18.15 7.82
N ASP A 47 -14.79 -19.25 8.57
CA ASP A 47 -15.91 -20.04 9.11
C ASP A 47 -16.35 -19.43 10.46
N PRO A 48 -17.54 -18.79 10.52
CA PRO A 48 -18.04 -18.19 11.75
C PRO A 48 -18.36 -19.22 12.85
N ASN A 49 -18.37 -20.52 12.53
CA ASN A 49 -18.62 -21.61 13.48
C ASN A 49 -17.34 -22.33 13.93
N ALA A 50 -16.15 -21.87 13.54
CA ALA A 50 -14.90 -22.50 13.94
C ALA A 50 -14.68 -22.38 15.46
N PRO A 51 -14.36 -23.48 16.18
CA PRO A 51 -14.07 -23.42 17.61
C PRO A 51 -12.81 -22.59 17.87
N GLU A 52 -12.74 -21.88 19.00
CA GLU A 52 -11.59 -21.00 19.34
C GLU A 52 -10.23 -21.72 19.30
N GLN A 53 -10.20 -23.01 19.63
CA GLN A 53 -8.99 -23.84 19.55
C GLN A 53 -8.53 -24.11 18.11
N ALA A 54 -9.40 -24.00 17.12
CA ALA A 54 -9.03 -24.08 15.70
C ALA A 54 -8.36 -22.79 15.21
N LEU A 55 -8.25 -21.74 16.04
CA LEU A 55 -7.68 -20.44 15.71
C LEU A 55 -6.25 -20.26 16.23
N ILE A 56 -5.73 -21.23 16.99
CA ILE A 56 -4.37 -21.20 17.54
C ILE A 56 -3.48 -22.08 16.65
N PRO A 57 -2.43 -21.51 16.01
CA PRO A 57 -1.49 -22.32 15.24
C PRO A 57 -0.76 -23.25 16.20
N SER A 58 -0.78 -24.55 15.91
CA SER A 58 -0.08 -25.57 16.71
C SER A 58 1.16 -26.13 15.99
N SER A 59 1.37 -25.79 14.71
CA SER A 59 2.58 -26.22 14.02
C SER A 59 3.82 -25.47 14.55
N PRO A 60 4.94 -26.15 14.86
CA PRO A 60 6.12 -25.51 15.46
C PRO A 60 6.63 -24.29 14.70
N ARG A 61 6.63 -24.34 13.36
CA ARG A 61 7.06 -23.22 12.49
C ARG A 61 6.10 -22.04 12.54
N SER A 62 4.80 -22.31 12.62
CA SER A 62 3.79 -21.27 12.70
C SER A 62 3.80 -20.57 14.05
N VAL A 63 3.91 -21.34 15.12
CA VAL A 63 4.11 -20.82 16.47
C VAL A 63 5.38 -19.96 16.53
N GLU A 64 6.47 -20.44 15.93
CA GLU A 64 7.73 -19.68 15.89
C GLU A 64 7.62 -18.37 15.12
N SER A 65 6.86 -18.36 14.02
CA SER A 65 6.62 -17.14 13.26
C SER A 65 5.87 -16.10 14.09
N CYS A 66 4.88 -16.55 14.89
CA CYS A 66 4.15 -15.69 15.83
C CYS A 66 5.08 -15.13 16.92
N PHE A 67 5.97 -15.97 17.48
CA PHE A 67 6.96 -15.54 18.47
C PHE A 67 7.89 -14.44 17.93
N ARG A 68 8.47 -14.65 16.74
CA ARG A 68 9.43 -13.71 16.16
C ARG A 68 8.82 -12.35 15.81
N LEU A 69 7.56 -12.33 15.39
CA LEU A 69 6.85 -11.09 15.07
C LEU A 69 6.13 -10.46 16.27
N GLY A 70 6.07 -11.15 17.41
CA GLY A 70 5.32 -10.69 18.58
C GLY A 70 3.81 -10.58 18.32
N VAL A 71 3.27 -11.45 17.46
CA VAL A 71 1.85 -11.43 17.08
C VAL A 71 1.08 -12.46 17.90
N ASP A 72 -0.04 -12.04 18.49
CA ASP A 72 -0.93 -12.96 19.18
C ASP A 72 -1.81 -13.71 18.16
N PRO A 73 -1.82 -15.07 18.16
CA PRO A 73 -2.73 -15.85 17.33
C PRO A 73 -4.19 -15.43 17.38
N LEU A 74 -4.69 -14.99 18.54
CA LEU A 74 -6.10 -14.60 18.69
C LEU A 74 -6.42 -13.34 17.88
N GLU A 75 -5.43 -12.45 17.69
CA GLU A 75 -5.60 -11.27 16.85
C GLU A 75 -5.71 -11.60 15.35
N LEU A 76 -5.45 -12.85 14.96
CA LEU A 76 -5.60 -13.31 13.57
C LEU A 76 -7.04 -13.73 13.25
N GLN A 77 -7.89 -13.86 14.28
CA GLN A 77 -9.29 -14.26 14.13
C GLN A 77 -10.07 -13.23 13.31
N TYR A 78 -10.90 -13.72 12.40
CA TYR A 78 -11.86 -12.87 11.72
C TYR A 78 -13.06 -12.59 12.62
N HIS A 79 -13.44 -11.32 12.71
CA HIS A 79 -14.63 -10.89 13.42
C HIS A 79 -15.59 -10.21 12.43
N PRO A 80 -16.88 -10.61 12.40
CA PRO A 80 -17.86 -9.97 11.54
C PRO A 80 -18.11 -8.52 11.96
N ILE A 81 -18.61 -7.69 11.05
CA ILE A 81 -18.90 -6.26 11.32
C ILE A 81 -19.76 -6.02 12.57
N ALA A 82 -20.69 -6.96 12.87
CA ALA A 82 -21.55 -6.89 14.04
C ALA A 82 -20.77 -6.88 15.37
N PHE A 83 -19.58 -7.47 15.41
CA PHE A 83 -18.71 -7.48 16.58
C PHE A 83 -18.20 -6.07 16.95
N TYR A 84 -18.04 -5.18 15.96
CA TYR A 84 -17.49 -3.84 16.14
C TYR A 84 -18.55 -2.76 16.41
N LYS A 85 -19.82 -3.16 16.59
CA LYS A 85 -20.94 -2.26 16.86
C LYS A 85 -21.20 -2.17 18.36
N TYR A 86 -20.96 -1.01 18.96
CA TYR A 86 -21.30 -0.77 20.37
C TYR A 86 -22.64 -0.05 20.51
N THR A 87 -23.16 -0.05 21.74
CA THR A 87 -24.43 0.59 22.07
C THR A 87 -24.35 2.09 21.82
N GLY A 88 -25.16 2.58 20.88
CA GLY A 88 -25.21 4.01 20.52
C GLY A 88 -24.38 4.40 19.29
N ASP A 89 -23.64 3.47 18.68
CA ASP A 89 -22.87 3.76 17.46
C ASP A 89 -23.73 3.76 16.19
N THR A 90 -23.35 4.60 15.23
CA THR A 90 -23.84 4.51 13.85
C THR A 90 -23.14 3.37 13.10
N ASP A 91 -23.82 2.82 12.09
CA ASP A 91 -23.29 1.72 11.27
C ASP A 91 -21.99 2.09 10.55
N GLU A 92 -21.81 3.36 10.22
CA GLU A 92 -20.59 3.89 9.60
C GLU A 92 -19.36 3.78 10.52
N ILE A 93 -19.52 4.05 11.82
CA ILE A 93 -18.41 3.97 12.78
C ILE A 93 -18.03 2.50 13.03
N ALA A 94 -19.02 1.60 13.07
CA ALA A 94 -18.77 0.16 13.15
C ALA A 94 -18.01 -0.35 11.92
N LYS A 95 -18.40 0.11 10.72
CA LYS A 95 -17.71 -0.20 9.46
C LYS A 95 -16.26 0.28 9.46
N LEU A 96 -16.01 1.51 9.89
CA LEU A 96 -14.65 2.08 9.92
C LEU A 96 -13.73 1.34 10.90
N ARG A 97 -14.26 0.91 12.06
CA ARG A 97 -13.51 0.04 13.01
C ARG A 97 -13.23 -1.34 12.44
N TYR A 98 -14.23 -1.94 11.78
CA TYR A 98 -14.06 -3.23 11.10
C TYR A 98 -12.96 -3.14 10.03
N GLU A 99 -13.03 -2.16 9.13
CA GLU A 99 -12.06 -1.99 8.04
C GLU A 99 -10.63 -1.81 8.57
N LYS A 100 -10.45 -0.98 9.60
CA LYS A 100 -9.14 -0.77 10.24
C LYS A 100 -8.59 -2.06 10.85
N ASN A 101 -9.39 -2.78 11.64
CA ASN A 101 -8.92 -4.01 12.29
C ASN A 101 -8.66 -5.13 11.28
N GLU A 102 -9.53 -5.25 10.28
CA GLU A 102 -9.40 -6.23 9.21
C GLU A 102 -8.17 -5.96 8.33
N GLN A 103 -7.84 -4.69 8.07
CA GLN A 103 -6.60 -4.32 7.40
C GLN A 103 -5.37 -4.76 8.21
N VAL A 104 -5.30 -4.40 9.49
CA VAL A 104 -4.18 -4.77 10.38
C VAL A 104 -4.03 -6.29 10.47
N ARG A 105 -5.15 -7.01 10.58
CA ARG A 105 -5.18 -8.47 10.60
C ARG A 105 -4.57 -9.06 9.32
N ARG A 106 -4.99 -8.57 8.14
CA ARG A 106 -4.45 -9.02 6.84
C ARG A 106 -2.95 -8.76 6.70
N GLU A 107 -2.47 -7.62 7.17
CA GLU A 107 -1.04 -7.27 7.16
C GLU A 107 -0.22 -8.20 8.06
N ARG A 108 -0.72 -8.48 9.28
CA ARG A 108 -0.09 -9.44 10.21
C ARG A 108 -0.04 -10.84 9.64
N VAL A 109 -1.16 -11.32 9.11
CA VAL A 109 -1.26 -12.62 8.41
C VAL A 109 -0.22 -12.72 7.28
N LYS A 110 -0.13 -11.71 6.43
CA LYS A 110 0.81 -11.70 5.31
C LYS A 110 2.26 -11.81 5.80
N SER A 111 2.61 -11.02 6.81
CA SER A 111 3.94 -11.02 7.42
C SER A 111 4.29 -12.39 8.03
N LEU A 112 3.32 -13.03 8.67
CA LEU A 112 3.47 -14.37 9.24
C LEU A 112 3.69 -15.46 8.18
N ILE A 113 2.99 -15.40 7.04
CA ILE A 113 3.20 -16.32 5.92
C ILE A 113 4.61 -16.15 5.35
N GLU A 114 5.05 -14.91 5.13
CA GLU A 114 6.38 -14.61 4.60
C GLU A 114 7.48 -15.10 5.54
N LEU A 115 7.35 -14.86 6.84
CA LEU A 115 8.33 -15.32 7.82
C LEU A 115 8.33 -16.85 7.95
N ARG A 116 7.16 -17.49 7.93
CA ARG A 116 7.07 -18.95 7.91
C ARG A 116 7.76 -19.53 6.69
N LYS A 117 7.59 -18.94 5.51
CA LYS A 117 8.28 -19.35 4.28
C LYS A 117 9.79 -19.20 4.43
N ARG A 118 10.27 -18.06 4.94
CA ARG A 118 11.69 -17.83 5.22
C ARG A 118 12.27 -18.88 6.18
N LEU A 119 11.55 -19.25 7.24
CA LEU A 119 11.98 -20.32 8.14
C LEU A 119 12.11 -21.69 7.46
N VAL A 120 11.29 -21.96 6.45
CA VAL A 120 11.40 -23.18 5.64
C VAL A 120 12.63 -23.11 4.74
N ASP A 121 12.83 -21.98 4.05
CA ASP A 121 13.97 -21.76 3.15
C ASP A 121 15.31 -21.79 3.89
N ASP A 122 15.35 -21.24 5.11
CA ASP A 122 16.51 -21.23 6.01
C ASP A 122 16.78 -22.61 6.66
N GLY A 123 15.97 -23.63 6.38
CA GLY A 123 16.15 -24.98 6.91
C GLY A 123 15.93 -25.09 8.42
N TRP A 124 15.03 -24.28 9.01
CA TRP A 124 14.79 -24.29 10.45
C TRP A 124 14.34 -25.67 10.95
N THR A 125 15.10 -26.24 11.88
CA THR A 125 14.91 -27.60 12.43
C THR A 125 14.09 -27.64 13.72
N GLY A 126 13.69 -26.50 14.28
CA GLY A 126 12.92 -26.46 15.53
C GLY A 126 13.74 -26.28 16.80
N GLU A 127 15.06 -26.40 16.74
CA GLU A 127 15.93 -26.22 17.90
C GLU A 127 16.38 -24.75 18.05
N TYR A 128 15.88 -24.07 19.08
CA TYR A 128 16.52 -22.86 19.59
C TYR A 128 17.68 -23.26 20.49
N GLY A 129 18.91 -22.97 20.06
CA GLY A 129 20.10 -23.08 20.92
C GLY A 129 21.28 -23.88 20.38
N ARG A 130 21.23 -24.47 19.17
CA ARG A 130 22.38 -25.19 18.59
C ARG A 130 22.96 -24.65 17.28
N SER A 131 22.50 -23.50 16.79
CA SER A 131 23.17 -22.80 15.67
C SER A 131 24.10 -21.71 16.18
N LEU A 132 25.20 -22.12 16.82
CA LEU A 132 26.43 -21.31 16.93
C LEU A 132 27.70 -22.13 17.21
N VAL A 133 27.59 -23.46 17.33
CA VAL A 133 28.74 -24.37 17.24
C VAL A 133 28.23 -25.63 16.58
N SER A 134 28.30 -25.68 15.25
CA SER A 134 28.40 -26.96 14.54
C SER A 134 29.77 -27.54 14.89
N ALA A 135 29.83 -28.11 16.09
CA ALA A 135 30.94 -28.86 16.61
C ALA A 135 31.30 -29.93 15.58
N LYS A 136 32.59 -29.95 15.24
CA LYS A 136 33.26 -31.09 14.65
C LYS A 136 32.73 -32.36 15.32
N LYS A 137 32.08 -33.20 14.54
CA LYS A 137 31.82 -34.59 14.90
C LYS A 137 33.19 -35.26 14.98
N SER A 138 33.76 -35.32 16.17
CA SER A 138 34.93 -36.14 16.48
C SER A 138 34.53 -37.60 16.26
N PRO A 139 35.16 -38.36 15.34
CA PRO A 139 35.08 -39.81 15.39
C PRO A 139 36.20 -40.27 16.32
N GLY A 140 35.86 -40.53 17.58
CA GLY A 140 36.80 -41.04 18.57
C GLY A 140 36.20 -42.19 19.33
N SER A 141 36.90 -43.33 19.30
CA SER A 141 36.71 -44.55 20.09
C SER A 141 35.86 -45.66 19.46
N ASP A 142 36.41 -46.29 18.42
CA ASP A 142 36.43 -47.76 18.44
C ASP A 142 37.87 -48.23 18.25
N SER A 143 38.29 -49.06 19.19
CA SER A 143 39.63 -49.59 19.38
C SER A 143 39.82 -50.83 18.53
N GLY A 144 40.70 -50.77 17.54
CA GLY A 144 41.05 -51.97 16.77
C GLY A 144 42.18 -51.76 15.76
N GLY A 145 43.36 -52.29 16.07
CA GLY A 145 44.21 -52.95 15.07
C GLY A 145 45.18 -52.07 14.26
N GLY A 146 46.44 -52.08 14.72
CA GLY A 146 47.68 -52.29 13.96
C GLY A 146 47.81 -51.86 12.49
N GLY A 147 48.88 -51.13 12.17
CA GLY A 147 49.48 -51.19 10.83
C GLY A 147 50.26 -49.97 10.37
N ARG A 148 51.58 -50.00 10.58
CA ARG A 148 52.69 -49.49 9.73
C ARG A 148 52.41 -48.44 8.64
N GLY A 149 53.19 -47.34 8.68
CA GLY A 149 53.94 -46.82 7.51
C GLY A 149 53.47 -45.48 6.89
N PRO A 150 54.37 -44.52 6.60
CA PRO A 150 54.02 -43.17 6.16
C PRO A 150 53.80 -43.09 4.64
N SER A 151 52.66 -42.51 4.21
CA SER A 151 52.39 -42.20 2.80
C SER A 151 52.13 -40.70 2.62
N SER A 152 53.20 -39.90 2.52
CA SER A 152 53.09 -38.44 2.29
C SER A 152 52.39 -38.08 0.98
N ALA A 153 52.42 -38.96 -0.03
CA ALA A 153 51.67 -38.81 -1.29
C ALA A 153 50.13 -38.78 -1.09
N THR A 154 49.61 -39.39 -0.02
CA THR A 154 48.15 -39.39 0.24
C THR A 154 47.68 -38.13 0.98
N MET A 155 48.58 -37.40 1.64
CA MET A 155 48.22 -36.20 2.39
C MET A 155 47.94 -35.03 1.45
N VAL A 156 48.78 -34.84 0.43
CA VAL A 156 48.63 -33.80 -0.59
C VAL A 156 47.36 -34.00 -1.42
N GLU A 157 47.04 -35.25 -1.79
CA GLU A 157 45.79 -35.57 -2.50
C GLU A 157 44.55 -35.35 -1.64
N ARG A 158 44.60 -35.70 -0.35
CA ARG A 158 43.51 -35.41 0.60
C ARG A 158 43.32 -33.92 0.83
N GLU A 159 44.40 -33.14 0.89
CA GLU A 159 44.31 -31.68 0.95
C GLU A 159 43.72 -31.09 -0.32
N ARG A 160 44.12 -31.58 -1.50
CA ARG A 160 43.54 -31.15 -2.78
C ARG A 160 42.04 -31.45 -2.83
N GLN A 161 41.60 -32.65 -2.44
CA GLN A 161 40.18 -32.99 -2.36
C GLN A 161 39.42 -32.09 -1.37
N ARG A 162 40.04 -31.78 -0.22
CA ARG A 162 39.45 -30.87 0.77
C ARG A 162 39.29 -29.45 0.23
N LEU A 163 40.30 -28.95 -0.49
CA LEU A 163 40.25 -27.64 -1.16
C LEU A 163 39.20 -27.62 -2.27
N ASP A 164 39.07 -28.69 -3.06
CA ASP A 164 38.05 -28.79 -4.11
C ASP A 164 36.63 -28.81 -3.53
N ILE A 165 36.41 -29.50 -2.41
CA ILE A 165 35.11 -29.50 -1.71
C ILE A 165 34.80 -28.10 -1.17
N LEU A 166 35.79 -27.42 -0.59
CA LEU A 166 35.62 -26.07 -0.06
C LEU A 166 35.32 -25.08 -1.19
N LYS A 167 36.03 -25.18 -2.32
CA LYS A 167 35.81 -24.36 -3.51
C LYS A 167 34.41 -24.59 -4.08
N LYS A 168 33.97 -25.85 -4.26
CA LYS A 168 32.60 -26.19 -4.71
C LYS A 168 31.52 -25.70 -3.76
N ARG A 169 31.82 -25.57 -2.46
CA ARG A 169 30.90 -24.99 -1.48
C ARG A 169 30.83 -23.48 -1.64
N GLN A 170 31.97 -22.80 -1.72
CA GLN A 170 32.05 -21.36 -1.95
C GLN A 170 31.40 -20.96 -3.28
N GLU A 171 31.60 -21.74 -4.34
CA GLU A 171 30.94 -21.54 -5.64
C GLU A 171 29.41 -21.61 -5.53
N ARG A 172 28.88 -22.54 -4.73
CA ARG A 172 27.44 -22.63 -4.46
C ARG A 172 26.91 -21.46 -3.64
N GLU A 173 27.66 -21.04 -2.61
CA GLU A 173 27.31 -19.87 -1.79
C GLU A 173 27.33 -18.59 -2.64
N LEU A 174 28.34 -18.41 -3.51
CA LEU A 174 28.41 -17.30 -4.46
C LEU A 174 27.26 -17.34 -5.47
N ALA A 175 26.96 -18.50 -6.05
CA ALA A 175 25.84 -18.65 -6.98
C ALA A 175 24.49 -18.30 -6.32
N GLN A 176 24.30 -18.66 -5.05
CA GLN A 176 23.13 -18.30 -4.28
C GLN A 176 23.04 -16.78 -4.06
N ILE A 177 24.14 -16.13 -3.65
CA ILE A 177 24.19 -14.67 -3.48
C ILE A 177 23.86 -13.96 -4.79
N VAL A 178 24.49 -14.36 -5.90
CA VAL A 178 24.24 -13.79 -7.23
C VAL A 178 22.78 -13.96 -7.65
N SER A 179 22.18 -15.14 -7.39
CA SER A 179 20.76 -15.38 -7.66
C SER A 179 19.85 -14.43 -6.89
N HIS A 180 20.12 -14.21 -5.60
CA HIS A 180 19.35 -13.28 -4.77
C HIS A 180 19.52 -11.82 -5.20
N GLU A 181 20.73 -11.40 -5.55
CA GLU A 181 20.99 -10.05 -6.07
C GLU A 181 20.26 -9.82 -7.40
N TYR A 182 20.26 -10.82 -8.29
CA TYR A 182 19.51 -10.76 -9.54
C TYR A 182 18.00 -10.63 -9.31
N GLN A 183 17.43 -11.47 -8.43
CA GLN A 183 16.00 -11.42 -8.09
C GLN A 183 15.62 -10.08 -7.45
N ARG A 184 16.48 -9.53 -6.57
CA ARG A 184 16.25 -8.23 -5.94
C ARG A 184 16.27 -7.11 -6.96
N LYS A 185 17.23 -7.12 -7.88
CA LYS A 185 17.31 -6.16 -8.99
C LYS A 185 16.10 -6.26 -9.91
N GLU A 186 15.70 -7.46 -10.30
CA GLU A 186 14.53 -7.66 -11.17
C GLU A 186 13.24 -7.15 -10.51
N LEU A 187 13.08 -7.35 -9.20
CA LEU A 187 11.94 -6.82 -8.45
C LEU A 187 11.97 -5.29 -8.39
N ALA A 188 13.14 -4.69 -8.14
CA ALA A 188 13.32 -3.24 -8.13
C ALA A 188 13.01 -2.64 -9.51
N ASP A 189 13.51 -3.23 -10.60
CA ASP A 189 13.24 -2.79 -11.96
C ASP A 189 11.75 -2.89 -12.31
N LYS A 190 11.07 -3.95 -11.86
CA LYS A 190 9.61 -4.09 -12.04
C LYS A 190 8.82 -3.04 -11.26
N GLN A 191 9.27 -2.67 -10.06
CA GLN A 191 8.64 -1.61 -9.27
C GLN A 191 8.87 -0.24 -9.90
N GLN A 192 10.11 0.05 -10.33
CA GLN A 192 10.46 1.30 -10.99
C GLN A 192 9.64 1.50 -12.26
N ARG A 193 9.53 0.48 -13.12
CA ARG A 193 8.69 0.56 -14.33
C ARG A 193 7.22 0.87 -14.06
N LYS A 194 6.67 0.39 -12.92
CA LYS A 194 5.29 0.70 -12.53
C LYS A 194 5.15 2.15 -12.08
N VAL A 195 6.13 2.66 -11.34
CA VAL A 195 6.17 4.06 -10.91
C VAL A 195 6.29 4.96 -12.14
N ASP A 196 7.24 4.70 -13.03
CA ASP A 196 7.47 5.47 -14.25
C ASP A 196 6.21 5.49 -15.15
N ALA A 197 5.51 4.36 -15.28
CA ALA A 197 4.28 4.28 -16.06
C ALA A 197 3.12 5.08 -15.44
N LEU A 198 3.01 5.09 -14.11
CA LEU A 198 2.02 5.90 -13.41
C LEU A 198 2.36 7.39 -13.54
N GLU A 199 3.62 7.77 -13.34
CA GLU A 199 4.08 9.15 -13.52
C GLU A 199 3.83 9.66 -14.93
N ALA A 200 4.17 8.88 -15.96
CA ALA A 200 3.90 9.21 -17.36
C ALA A 200 2.41 9.44 -17.62
N ARG A 201 1.53 8.57 -17.08
CA ARG A 201 0.07 8.75 -17.20
C ARG A 201 -0.41 10.01 -16.50
N THR A 202 0.10 10.31 -15.31
CA THR A 202 -0.28 11.54 -14.58
C THR A 202 0.22 12.80 -15.28
N ALA A 203 1.43 12.78 -15.84
CA ALA A 203 2.00 13.89 -16.60
C ALA A 203 1.20 14.16 -17.88
N GLU A 204 0.76 13.11 -18.57
CA GLU A 204 -0.09 13.22 -19.76
C GLU A 204 -1.45 13.83 -19.42
N MET A 205 -2.11 13.35 -18.36
CA MET A 205 -3.36 13.95 -17.89
C MET A 205 -3.20 15.41 -17.46
N ALA A 206 -2.07 15.75 -16.84
CA ALA A 206 -1.76 17.13 -16.46
C ALA A 206 -1.54 18.03 -17.69
N ARG A 207 -0.90 17.52 -18.74
CA ARG A 207 -0.73 18.24 -20.02
C ARG A 207 -2.08 18.49 -20.70
N GLN A 208 -2.92 17.47 -20.82
CA GLN A 208 -4.25 17.60 -21.41
C GLN A 208 -5.10 18.62 -20.66
N LYS A 209 -5.06 18.60 -19.31
CA LYS A 209 -5.75 19.60 -18.50
C LYS A 209 -5.20 21.01 -18.74
N ALA A 210 -3.88 21.17 -18.78
CA ALA A 210 -3.25 22.47 -19.02
C ALA A 210 -3.58 23.04 -20.40
N GLU A 211 -3.63 22.19 -21.44
CA GLU A 211 -4.05 22.58 -22.78
C GLU A 211 -5.53 23.00 -22.82
N HIS A 212 -6.41 22.20 -22.22
CA HIS A 212 -7.83 22.54 -22.11
C HIS A 212 -8.07 23.85 -21.34
N ASP A 213 -7.38 24.04 -20.20
CA ASP A 213 -7.47 25.27 -19.40
C ASP A 213 -6.96 26.49 -20.19
N ARG A 214 -5.89 26.32 -20.99
CA ARG A 214 -5.37 27.39 -21.86
C ARG A 214 -6.36 27.76 -22.96
N GLU A 215 -6.98 26.76 -23.60
CA GLU A 215 -8.02 27.01 -24.62
C GLU A 215 -9.25 27.68 -24.02
N TRP A 216 -9.66 27.26 -22.82
CA TRP A 216 -10.78 27.85 -22.11
C TRP A 216 -10.52 29.32 -21.76
N LEU A 217 -9.31 29.64 -21.27
CA LEU A 217 -8.90 31.02 -20.99
C LEU A 217 -8.84 31.87 -22.26
N SER A 218 -8.37 31.32 -23.38
CA SER A 218 -8.37 32.03 -24.67
C SER A 218 -9.80 32.36 -25.11
N LYS A 219 -10.71 31.38 -25.08
CA LYS A 219 -12.12 31.58 -25.45
C LYS A 219 -12.80 32.60 -24.55
N GLN A 220 -12.53 32.57 -23.24
CA GLN A 220 -13.04 33.57 -22.30
C GLN A 220 -12.57 34.98 -22.67
N ARG A 221 -11.28 35.13 -22.96
CA ARG A 221 -10.70 36.42 -23.38
C ARG A 221 -11.30 36.91 -24.69
N ASP A 222 -11.53 36.03 -25.66
CA ASP A 222 -12.12 36.38 -26.94
C ASP A 222 -13.58 36.84 -26.78
N ILE A 223 -14.37 36.18 -25.92
CA ILE A 223 -15.74 36.58 -25.58
C ILE A 223 -15.75 37.96 -24.91
N GLU A 224 -14.85 38.20 -23.97
CA GLU A 224 -14.75 39.49 -23.29
C GLU A 224 -14.36 40.62 -24.27
N LEU A 225 -13.39 40.37 -25.14
CA LEU A 225 -12.99 41.32 -26.18
C LEU A 225 -14.13 41.61 -27.17
N ALA A 226 -14.86 40.58 -27.60
CA ALA A 226 -16.02 40.75 -28.48
C ALA A 226 -17.12 41.58 -27.82
N ARG A 227 -17.38 41.37 -26.53
CA ARG A 227 -18.34 42.16 -25.76
C ARG A 227 -17.93 43.63 -25.67
N VAL A 228 -16.66 43.90 -25.34
CA VAL A 228 -16.12 45.27 -25.29
C VAL A 228 -16.18 45.95 -26.66
N GLN A 229 -15.94 45.21 -27.76
CA GLN A 229 -16.06 45.74 -29.10
C GLN A 229 -17.50 46.09 -29.47
N ALA A 230 -18.46 45.20 -29.16
CA ALA A 230 -19.89 45.44 -29.38
C ALA A 230 -20.37 46.67 -28.60
N ASP A 231 -20.00 46.79 -27.32
CA ASP A 231 -20.36 47.96 -26.49
C ASP A 231 -19.79 49.26 -27.08
N ARG A 232 -18.54 49.24 -27.58
CA ARG A 232 -17.90 50.39 -28.25
C ARG A 232 -18.54 50.75 -29.60
N GLU A 233 -19.09 49.79 -30.32
CA GLU A 233 -19.82 50.05 -31.57
C GLU A 233 -21.18 50.67 -31.28
N LEU A 234 -21.89 50.13 -30.29
CA LEU A 234 -23.19 50.64 -29.85
C LEU A 234 -23.06 52.08 -29.31
N GLU A 235 -22.00 52.39 -28.56
CA GLU A 235 -21.70 53.75 -28.12
C GLU A 235 -21.42 54.70 -29.30
N ARG A 236 -20.66 54.24 -30.31
CA ARG A 236 -20.38 55.02 -31.53
C ARG A 236 -21.65 55.31 -32.33
N GLU A 237 -22.52 54.32 -32.49
CA GLU A 237 -23.80 54.49 -33.16
C GLU A 237 -24.74 55.40 -32.38
N ALA A 238 -24.83 55.24 -31.05
CA ALA A 238 -25.61 56.10 -30.18
C ALA A 238 -25.14 57.56 -30.27
N LYS A 239 -23.82 57.79 -30.29
CA LYS A 239 -23.24 59.12 -30.46
C LYS A 239 -23.59 59.73 -31.82
N ARG A 240 -23.45 58.98 -32.93
CA ARG A 240 -23.86 59.44 -34.27
C ARG A 240 -25.34 59.77 -34.33
N GLY A 241 -26.19 58.90 -33.78
CA GLY A 241 -27.64 59.14 -33.72
C GLY A 241 -28.00 60.37 -32.88
N ALA A 242 -27.29 60.63 -31.78
CA ALA A 242 -27.48 61.83 -30.97
C ALA A 242 -27.04 63.10 -31.71
N GLU A 243 -25.89 63.06 -32.41
CA GLU A 243 -25.41 64.17 -33.24
C GLU A 243 -26.37 64.50 -34.38
N GLU A 244 -26.93 63.49 -35.06
CA GLU A 244 -27.94 63.68 -36.10
C GLU A 244 -29.25 64.28 -35.55
N ARG A 245 -29.73 63.78 -34.41
CA ARG A 245 -30.93 64.34 -33.75
C ARG A 245 -30.73 65.79 -33.37
N TYR A 246 -29.60 66.11 -32.75
CA TYR A 246 -29.25 67.48 -32.36
C TYR A 246 -29.18 68.40 -33.59
N ARG A 247 -28.61 67.92 -34.71
CA ARG A 247 -28.54 68.69 -35.96
C ARG A 247 -29.94 68.99 -36.53
N ARG A 248 -30.84 67.99 -36.55
CA ARG A 248 -32.22 68.16 -37.01
C ARG A 248 -33.01 69.12 -36.13
N GLU A 249 -32.91 68.98 -34.81
CA GLU A 249 -33.57 69.90 -33.87
C GLU A 249 -33.10 71.34 -34.05
N ARG A 250 -31.80 71.56 -34.23
CA ARG A 250 -31.24 72.90 -34.46
C ARG A 250 -31.73 73.52 -35.77
N GLU A 251 -31.91 72.73 -36.81
CA GLU A 251 -32.44 73.18 -38.10
C GLU A 251 -33.94 73.53 -38.00
N ILE A 252 -34.74 72.69 -37.34
CA ILE A 252 -36.14 72.98 -37.04
C ILE A 252 -36.27 74.26 -36.20
N GLN A 253 -35.40 74.43 -35.20
CA GLN A 253 -35.39 75.62 -34.35
C GLN A 253 -35.09 76.89 -35.16
N ARG A 254 -34.10 76.85 -36.08
CA ARG A 254 -33.81 77.97 -36.99
C ARG A 254 -35.01 78.32 -37.88
N VAL A 255 -35.66 77.33 -38.46
CA VAL A 255 -36.83 77.56 -39.33
C VAL A 255 -37.99 78.18 -38.52
N LYS A 256 -38.24 77.69 -37.30
CA LYS A 256 -39.25 78.29 -36.41
C LYS A 256 -38.93 79.74 -36.06
N GLU A 257 -37.68 80.03 -35.70
CA GLU A 257 -37.24 81.40 -35.38
C GLU A 257 -37.37 82.35 -36.59
N GLU A 258 -37.07 81.87 -37.80
CA GLU A 258 -37.27 82.63 -39.05
C GLU A 258 -38.76 82.87 -39.34
N GLN A 259 -39.60 81.86 -39.18
CA GLN A 259 -41.06 81.99 -39.32
C GLN A 259 -41.65 82.97 -38.30
N GLU A 260 -41.27 82.88 -37.02
CA GLU A 260 -41.70 83.83 -36.00
C GLU A 260 -41.23 85.26 -36.29
N ARG A 261 -40.02 85.43 -36.83
CA ARG A 261 -39.53 86.74 -37.29
C ARG A 261 -40.35 87.30 -38.46
N MET A 262 -40.73 86.45 -39.41
CA MET A 262 -41.58 86.85 -40.54
C MET A 262 -42.98 87.24 -40.07
N MET A 263 -43.61 86.42 -39.23
CA MET A 263 -44.93 86.70 -38.64
C MET A 263 -44.91 88.01 -37.81
N LYS A 264 -43.84 88.27 -37.05
CA LYS A 264 -43.68 89.54 -36.34
C LYS A 264 -43.58 90.73 -37.29
N LYS A 265 -42.82 90.62 -38.39
CA LYS A 265 -42.73 91.69 -39.40
C LYS A 265 -44.07 91.96 -40.07
N GLU A 266 -44.84 90.92 -40.38
CA GLU A 266 -46.18 91.05 -40.98
C GLU A 266 -47.19 91.65 -39.99
N SER A 267 -47.08 91.34 -38.69
CA SER A 267 -47.96 91.93 -37.66
C SER A 267 -47.66 93.40 -37.33
N TYR A 268 -46.47 93.90 -37.69
CA TYR A 268 -46.01 95.26 -37.43
C TYR A 268 -46.04 96.17 -38.68
N SER A 269 -46.51 95.64 -39.82
CA SER A 269 -46.71 96.39 -41.08
C SER A 269 -48.19 96.65 -41.34
#